data_AF-F0R1Q8-F1
#
_entry.id   AF-F0R1Q8-F1
#
_cell.length_a   1.000
_cell.length_b   1.000
_cell.length_c   1.000
_cell.angle_alpha   90.00
_cell.angle_beta   90.00
_cell.angle_gamma   90.00
#
_symmetry.space_group_name_H-M   'P 1'
#
loop_
_entity.id
_entity.type
_entity.pdbx_description
1 polymer ?
#
loop_
_entity_poly.entity_id
_entity_poly.type
_entity_poly.pdbx_seq_one_letter_code
_entity_poly.pdbx_strand_id
1 'polypeptide(L)'
;METLNIKAVEMENKSTKSNNVTMVNIEELTKVFKQEEKELNRLIKGKRNDAVIAAQQKVVDEAKAQMEQAQEFERISKEKAVNSSFTFSVVDEETGARTEQQKKIAFVKNNRPVSSKKVDGFMALIAANKYDKAFPIIVMEASKLIEAGYTVTDINGKELTKEEAKDYFVILDGQHRSTAFAKLIATGEYQNLIPNVHVRDIENVGEYLVDINNVGSSWDKKDRLIVASLTTKDELFQNVAELLNEGFNPSTAMLIYTGKSISDKQVNKALKGEEITFPNGVEIKIERGNNFINLCKAANMSVSFITKRYFIKDFNSYAKSTSEEQAFEALNKLKELNYTEKDWKEVKEENDFIEILKKALEA
;
A
#
# COMPACT_ATOMS: atom_id res chain seq x y z
N MET A 1 27.93 1.35 -57.30
CA MET A 1 27.12 0.13 -57.12
C MET A 1 27.55 -0.51 -55.82
N GLU A 2 26.61 -1.20 -55.16
CA GLU A 2 26.69 -1.86 -53.85
C GLU A 2 26.23 -1.00 -52.65
N THR A 3 24.91 -0.77 -52.63
CA THR A 3 24.15 -0.50 -51.42
C THR A 3 23.87 -1.81 -50.70
N LEU A 4 24.32 -1.88 -49.45
CA LEU A 4 24.04 -2.95 -48.49
C LEU A 4 22.53 -3.02 -48.20
N ASN A 5 21.98 -4.21 -48.42
CA ASN A 5 20.57 -4.55 -48.30
C ASN A 5 20.24 -4.84 -46.83
N ILE A 6 19.80 -3.82 -46.08
CA ILE A 6 19.17 -4.02 -44.77
C ILE A 6 17.75 -4.50 -45.04
N LYS A 7 17.54 -5.83 -45.00
CA LYS A 7 16.20 -6.40 -44.92
C LYS A 7 15.58 -5.98 -43.58
N ALA A 8 14.78 -4.93 -43.65
CA ALA A 8 13.78 -4.62 -42.64
C ALA A 8 12.89 -5.86 -42.47
N VAL A 9 12.97 -6.49 -41.31
CA VAL A 9 12.04 -7.53 -40.91
C VAL A 9 10.69 -6.85 -40.72
N GLU A 10 9.80 -7.10 -41.68
CA GLU A 10 8.36 -6.85 -41.57
C GLU A 10 7.82 -7.61 -40.35
N MET A 11 7.68 -6.92 -39.21
CA MET A 11 6.74 -7.36 -38.19
C MET A 11 5.36 -6.89 -38.62
N GLU A 12 4.63 -7.81 -39.26
CA GLU A 12 3.21 -7.67 -39.57
C GLU A 12 2.42 -7.17 -38.35
N ASN A 13 1.81 -5.99 -38.52
CA ASN A 13 0.75 -5.45 -37.67
C ASN A 13 -0.50 -6.33 -37.72
N LYS A 14 -0.51 -7.46 -36.99
CA LYS A 14 -1.67 -8.34 -36.80
C LYS A 14 -2.12 -8.48 -35.34
N SER A 15 -1.83 -7.48 -34.50
CA SER A 15 -2.28 -7.45 -33.09
C SER A 15 -3.18 -6.26 -32.71
N THR A 16 -3.56 -5.39 -33.65
CA THR A 16 -4.23 -4.12 -33.36
C THR A 16 -5.74 -4.22 -33.01
N LYS A 17 -6.26 -5.41 -32.66
CA LYS A 17 -7.67 -5.57 -32.27
C LYS A 17 -7.95 -6.50 -31.08
N SER A 18 -6.95 -6.91 -30.31
CA SER A 18 -7.20 -7.60 -29.03
C SER A 18 -6.29 -7.03 -27.95
N ASN A 19 -6.89 -6.68 -26.81
CA ASN A 19 -6.23 -6.41 -25.53
C ASN A 19 -5.64 -5.02 -25.28
N ASN A 20 -6.21 -3.96 -25.87
CA ASN A 20 -6.27 -2.67 -25.14
C ASN A 20 -7.28 -2.82 -23.99
N VAL A 21 -6.99 -3.71 -23.03
CA VAL A 21 -7.64 -3.70 -21.73
C VAL A 21 -7.28 -2.35 -21.15
N THR A 22 -8.28 -1.49 -21.02
CA THR A 22 -8.19 -0.21 -20.34
C THR A 22 -7.75 -0.53 -18.91
N MET A 23 -6.43 -0.55 -18.66
CA MET A 23 -5.82 -0.76 -17.34
C MET A 23 -6.02 0.51 -16.52
N VAL A 24 -7.28 0.78 -16.22
CA VAL A 24 -7.74 1.88 -15.38
C VAL A 24 -7.67 1.42 -13.93
N ASN A 25 -7.33 2.34 -13.05
CA ASN A 25 -7.28 2.12 -11.61
C ASN A 25 -8.59 1.47 -11.10
N ILE A 26 -8.47 0.32 -10.44
CA ILE A 26 -9.60 -0.46 -9.89
C ILE A 26 -10.49 0.39 -8.97
N GLU A 27 -9.90 1.28 -8.17
CA GLU A 27 -10.67 2.18 -7.30
C GLU A 27 -11.54 3.15 -8.09
N GLU A 28 -11.03 3.62 -9.23
CA GLU A 28 -11.74 4.53 -10.12
C GLU A 28 -12.86 3.80 -10.86
N LEU A 29 -12.59 2.61 -11.41
CA LEU A 29 -13.61 1.75 -12.01
C LEU A 29 -14.72 1.39 -11.02
N THR A 30 -14.37 1.08 -9.77
CA THR A 30 -15.34 0.80 -8.70
C THR A 30 -16.21 2.01 -8.39
N LYS A 31 -15.63 3.23 -8.42
CA LYS A 31 -16.39 4.48 -8.22
C LYS A 31 -17.34 4.74 -9.39
N VAL A 32 -16.86 4.57 -10.62
CA VAL A 32 -17.66 4.72 -11.84
C VAL A 32 -18.83 3.75 -11.81
N PHE A 33 -18.59 2.45 -11.60
CA PHE A 33 -19.66 1.45 -11.49
C PHE A 33 -20.72 1.83 -10.45
N LYS A 34 -20.30 2.22 -9.23
CA LYS A 34 -21.23 2.66 -8.16
C LYS A 34 -22.00 3.93 -8.53
N GLN A 35 -21.40 4.83 -9.31
CA GLN A 35 -22.06 6.05 -9.77
C GLN A 35 -23.12 5.72 -10.82
N GLU A 36 -22.78 4.92 -11.83
CA GLU A 36 -23.69 4.50 -12.90
C GLU A 36 -24.85 3.66 -12.34
N GLU A 37 -24.59 2.80 -11.36
CA GLU A 37 -25.63 2.01 -10.66
C GLU A 37 -26.60 2.91 -9.88
N LYS A 38 -26.10 3.95 -9.21
CA LYS A 38 -26.96 4.94 -8.54
C LYS A 38 -27.81 5.73 -9.54
N GLU A 39 -27.23 6.09 -10.69
CA GLU A 39 -27.95 6.79 -11.73
C GLU A 39 -29.07 5.93 -12.33
N LEU A 40 -28.79 4.67 -12.64
CA LEU A 40 -29.80 3.71 -13.08
C LEU A 40 -30.97 3.61 -12.07
N ASN A 41 -30.64 3.45 -10.79
CA ASN A 41 -31.64 3.40 -9.71
C ASN A 41 -32.47 4.69 -9.64
N ARG A 42 -31.87 5.86 -9.90
CA ARG A 42 -32.56 7.15 -9.96
C ARG A 42 -33.53 7.20 -11.14
N LEU A 43 -33.13 6.73 -12.32
CA LEU A 43 -33.97 6.70 -13.52
C LEU A 43 -35.17 5.76 -13.35
N ILE A 44 -34.96 4.59 -12.76
CA ILE A 44 -36.03 3.63 -12.43
C ILE A 44 -37.03 4.24 -11.45
N LYS A 45 -36.55 4.82 -10.34
CA LYS A 45 -37.43 5.48 -9.35
C LYS A 45 -38.17 6.68 -9.93
N GLY A 46 -37.52 7.42 -10.83
CA GLY A 46 -38.10 8.55 -11.55
C GLY A 46 -39.06 8.16 -12.68
N LYS A 47 -39.34 6.86 -12.88
CA LYS A 47 -40.22 6.33 -13.93
C LYS A 47 -39.90 6.91 -15.31
N ARG A 48 -38.61 7.01 -15.63
CA ARG A 48 -38.14 7.49 -16.93
C ARG A 48 -38.53 6.50 -18.03
N ASN A 49 -38.47 6.95 -19.27
CA ASN A 49 -38.79 6.13 -20.43
C ASN A 49 -37.92 4.86 -20.47
N ASP A 50 -38.53 3.72 -20.78
CA ASP A 50 -37.87 2.40 -20.82
C ASP A 50 -36.63 2.37 -21.72
N ALA A 51 -36.63 3.11 -22.84
CA ALA A 51 -35.46 3.21 -23.72
C ALA A 51 -34.26 3.89 -23.03
N VAL A 52 -34.53 4.88 -22.17
CA VAL A 52 -33.48 5.58 -21.40
C VAL A 52 -32.93 4.68 -20.30
N ILE A 53 -33.80 3.91 -19.63
CA ILE A 53 -33.40 2.93 -18.61
C ILE A 53 -32.56 1.83 -19.26
N ALA A 54 -32.97 1.30 -20.42
CA ALA A 54 -32.24 0.28 -21.16
C ALA A 54 -30.87 0.77 -21.64
N ALA A 55 -30.76 2.04 -22.08
CA ALA A 55 -29.49 2.64 -22.44
C ALA A 55 -28.55 2.75 -21.22
N GLN A 56 -29.07 3.22 -20.07
CA GLN A 56 -28.28 3.30 -18.85
C GLN A 56 -27.86 1.93 -18.32
N GLN A 57 -28.72 0.91 -18.43
CA GLN A 57 -28.38 -0.45 -18.05
C GLN A 57 -27.15 -0.96 -18.81
N LYS A 58 -27.04 -0.69 -20.11
CA LYS A 58 -25.85 -1.06 -20.91
C LYS A 58 -24.58 -0.39 -20.38
N VAL A 59 -24.65 0.89 -19.99
CA VAL A 59 -23.52 1.61 -19.40
C VAL A 59 -23.10 0.97 -18.07
N VAL A 60 -24.07 0.57 -17.23
CA VAL A 60 -23.80 -0.14 -15.97
C VAL A 60 -23.16 -1.50 -16.23
N ASP A 61 -23.67 -2.26 -17.21
CA ASP A 61 -23.14 -3.58 -17.56
C ASP A 61 -21.70 -3.49 -18.10
N GLU A 62 -21.41 -2.49 -18.94
CA GLU A 62 -20.05 -2.22 -19.44
C GLU A 62 -19.10 -1.81 -18.31
N ALA A 63 -19.53 -0.91 -17.42
CA ALA A 63 -18.73 -0.48 -16.27
C ALA A 63 -18.45 -1.65 -15.31
N LYS A 64 -19.43 -2.53 -15.10
CA LYS A 64 -19.28 -3.74 -14.28
C LYS A 64 -18.28 -4.71 -14.90
N ALA A 65 -18.41 -5.00 -16.20
CA ALA A 65 -17.50 -5.90 -16.90
C ALA A 65 -16.04 -5.41 -16.85
N GLN A 66 -15.81 -4.09 -17.03
CA GLN A 66 -14.48 -3.50 -16.90
C GLN A 66 -13.92 -3.63 -15.47
N MET A 67 -14.75 -3.34 -14.45
CA MET A 67 -14.36 -3.49 -13.06
C MET A 67 -13.99 -4.95 -12.71
N GLU A 68 -14.80 -5.91 -13.12
CA GLU A 68 -14.56 -7.34 -12.87
C GLU A 68 -13.30 -7.83 -13.60
N GLN A 69 -13.09 -7.39 -14.85
CA GLN A 69 -11.89 -7.71 -15.61
C GLN A 69 -10.62 -7.19 -14.91
N ALA A 70 -10.64 -5.95 -14.41
CA ALA A 70 -9.51 -5.36 -13.70
C ALA A 70 -9.24 -6.06 -12.36
N GLN A 71 -10.30 -6.46 -11.63
CA GLN A 71 -10.17 -7.24 -10.40
C GLN A 71 -9.55 -8.61 -10.65
N GLU A 72 -9.97 -9.30 -11.71
CA GLU A 72 -9.43 -10.62 -12.05
C GLU A 72 -7.97 -10.52 -12.52
N PHE A 73 -7.63 -9.49 -13.31
CA PHE A 73 -6.26 -9.20 -13.68
C PHE A 73 -5.37 -9.02 -12.43
N GLU A 74 -5.83 -8.21 -11.46
CA GLU A 74 -5.10 -7.96 -10.22
C GLU A 74 -4.89 -9.25 -9.41
N ARG A 75 -5.92 -10.09 -9.35
CA ARG A 75 -5.87 -11.38 -8.66
C ARG A 75 -4.84 -12.31 -9.30
N ILE A 76 -4.95 -12.54 -10.61
CA ILE A 76 -4.06 -13.44 -11.36
C ILE A 76 -2.62 -12.93 -11.33
N SER A 77 -2.41 -11.63 -11.56
CA SER A 77 -1.06 -11.05 -11.62
C SER A 77 -0.35 -11.17 -10.27
N LYS A 78 -1.04 -10.94 -9.13
CA LYS A 78 -0.48 -11.15 -7.79
C LYS A 78 -0.15 -12.61 -7.50
N GLU A 79 -1.05 -13.52 -7.88
CA GLU A 79 -0.88 -14.96 -7.66
C GLU A 79 0.32 -15.50 -8.45
N LYS A 80 0.49 -15.05 -9.69
CA LYS A 80 1.58 -15.49 -10.56
C LYS A 80 2.90 -14.79 -10.25
N ALA A 81 2.90 -13.48 -9.95
CA ALA A 81 4.12 -12.72 -9.77
C ALA A 81 4.98 -13.20 -8.59
N VAL A 82 4.36 -13.66 -7.49
CA VAL A 82 5.10 -14.11 -6.29
C VAL A 82 5.99 -15.32 -6.52
N ASN A 83 5.55 -16.23 -7.40
CA ASN A 83 6.29 -17.45 -7.72
C ASN A 83 7.15 -17.31 -8.98
N SER A 84 7.08 -16.17 -9.67
CA SER A 84 7.77 -15.94 -10.93
C SER A 84 9.19 -15.42 -10.70
N SER A 85 10.13 -15.96 -11.49
CA SER A 85 11.45 -15.37 -11.66
C SER A 85 11.44 -14.41 -12.85
N PHE A 86 11.99 -13.23 -12.64
CA PHE A 86 12.09 -12.17 -13.63
C PHE A 86 13.52 -12.05 -14.13
N THR A 87 13.69 -11.77 -15.42
CA THR A 87 15.01 -11.46 -15.98
C THR A 87 15.30 -9.97 -15.77
N PHE A 88 16.36 -9.65 -15.05
CA PHE A 88 16.83 -8.28 -14.83
C PHE A 88 17.98 -7.99 -15.80
N SER A 89 17.88 -6.89 -16.54
CA SER A 89 19.00 -6.35 -17.32
C SER A 89 19.87 -5.51 -16.39
N VAL A 90 20.85 -6.18 -15.78
CA VAL A 90 21.81 -5.59 -14.85
C VAL A 90 22.88 -4.84 -15.62
N VAL A 91 23.09 -3.59 -15.24
CA VAL A 91 24.12 -2.70 -15.78
C VAL A 91 25.32 -2.74 -14.85
N ASP A 92 26.48 -3.02 -15.40
CA ASP A 92 27.75 -2.84 -14.73
C ASP A 92 28.10 -1.35 -14.68
N GLU A 93 28.29 -0.79 -13.48
CA GLU A 93 28.48 0.66 -13.30
C GLU A 93 29.81 1.17 -13.88
N GLU A 94 30.85 0.33 -13.90
CA GLU A 94 32.19 0.72 -14.37
C GLU A 94 32.29 0.70 -15.90
N THR A 95 31.71 -0.33 -16.53
CA THR A 95 31.86 -0.61 -17.95
C THR A 95 30.63 -0.25 -18.78
N GLY A 96 29.46 -0.10 -18.15
CA GLY A 96 28.17 0.06 -18.83
C GLY A 96 27.67 -1.22 -19.51
N ALA A 97 28.38 -2.34 -19.36
CA ALA A 97 27.98 -3.62 -19.94
C ALA A 97 26.68 -4.13 -19.31
N ARG A 98 25.88 -4.84 -20.10
CA ARG A 98 24.61 -5.43 -19.65
C ARG A 98 24.71 -6.93 -19.51
N THR A 99 24.28 -7.45 -18.37
CA THR A 99 24.10 -8.88 -18.13
C THR A 99 22.66 -9.16 -17.76
N GLU A 100 22.19 -10.37 -18.09
CA GLU A 100 20.85 -10.82 -17.71
C GLU A 100 20.95 -11.72 -16.49
N GLN A 101 20.19 -11.41 -15.44
CA GLN A 101 20.12 -12.20 -14.22
C GLN A 101 18.69 -12.59 -13.92
N GLN A 102 18.43 -13.87 -13.64
CA GLN A 102 17.11 -14.33 -13.22
C GLN A 102 17.02 -14.29 -11.71
N LYS A 103 16.10 -13.48 -11.19
CA LYS A 103 15.84 -13.32 -9.75
C LYS A 103 14.34 -13.13 -9.51
N LYS A 104 13.91 -13.30 -8.27
CA LYS A 104 12.59 -12.91 -7.78
C LYS A 104 12.64 -11.51 -7.19
N ILE A 105 11.48 -10.89 -6.99
CA ILE A 105 11.36 -9.53 -6.42
C ILE A 105 11.05 -9.63 -4.93
N ALA A 106 11.79 -8.85 -4.14
CA ALA A 106 11.57 -8.65 -2.73
C ALA A 106 11.62 -7.14 -2.37
N PHE A 107 11.15 -6.83 -1.17
CA PHE A 107 11.16 -5.50 -0.58
C PHE A 107 11.66 -5.55 0.86
N VAL A 108 12.25 -4.46 1.34
CA VAL A 108 12.50 -4.27 2.78
C VAL A 108 11.15 -3.99 3.45
N LYS A 109 10.82 -4.73 4.51
CA LYS A 109 9.63 -4.45 5.33
C LYS A 109 9.72 -3.01 5.86
N ASN A 110 8.63 -2.27 5.84
CA ASN A 110 8.61 -0.85 6.23
C ASN A 110 9.47 0.09 5.35
N ASN A 111 9.78 -0.30 4.11
CA ASN A 111 10.11 0.67 3.06
C ASN A 111 8.85 1.45 2.63
N ARG A 112 9.03 2.48 1.79
CA ARG A 112 7.93 3.27 1.22
C ARG A 112 6.87 2.36 0.58
N PRO A 113 5.59 2.48 0.98
CA PRO A 113 4.52 1.67 0.41
C PRO A 113 4.37 1.82 -1.11
N VAL A 114 4.04 0.71 -1.77
CA VAL A 114 3.73 0.69 -3.20
C VAL A 114 2.29 1.16 -3.43
N SER A 115 2.12 2.30 -4.10
CA SER A 115 0.80 2.83 -4.46
C SER A 115 0.25 2.16 -5.71
N SER A 116 -0.91 1.51 -5.60
CA SER A 116 -1.62 0.90 -6.75
C SER A 116 -1.82 1.89 -7.90
N LYS A 117 -2.26 3.12 -7.60
CA LYS A 117 -2.44 4.18 -8.61
C LYS A 117 -1.15 4.48 -9.40
N LYS A 118 0.01 4.51 -8.72
CA LYS A 118 1.29 4.73 -9.40
C LYS A 118 1.70 3.51 -10.22
N VAL A 119 1.47 2.30 -9.71
CA VAL A 119 1.71 1.05 -10.45
C VAL A 119 0.87 1.02 -11.72
N ASP A 120 -0.43 1.30 -11.65
CA ASP A 120 -1.33 1.35 -12.80
C ASP A 120 -0.85 2.37 -13.85
N GLY A 121 -0.40 3.54 -13.39
CA GLY A 121 0.21 4.56 -14.26
C GLY A 121 1.45 4.05 -14.99
N PHE A 122 2.36 3.35 -14.31
CA PHE A 122 3.52 2.74 -14.97
C PHE A 122 3.13 1.59 -15.89
N MET A 123 2.16 0.77 -15.53
CA MET A 123 1.65 -0.29 -16.39
C MET A 123 1.11 0.28 -17.69
N ALA A 124 0.32 1.36 -17.64
CA ALA A 124 -0.20 2.04 -18.82
C ALA A 124 0.93 2.59 -19.71
N LEU A 125 1.99 3.16 -19.13
CA LEU A 125 3.16 3.61 -19.88
C LEU A 125 3.92 2.45 -20.56
N ILE A 126 4.09 1.33 -19.86
CA ILE A 126 4.77 0.13 -20.38
C ILE A 126 3.94 -0.48 -21.52
N ALA A 127 2.64 -0.69 -21.32
CA ALA A 127 1.73 -1.22 -22.32
C ALA A 127 1.65 -0.35 -23.58
N ALA A 128 1.73 0.98 -23.43
CA ALA A 128 1.78 1.92 -24.54
C ALA A 128 3.16 2.05 -25.20
N ASN A 129 4.17 1.28 -24.76
CA ASN A 129 5.57 1.39 -25.19
C ASN A 129 6.13 2.82 -25.05
N LYS A 130 5.67 3.56 -24.03
CA LYS A 130 6.09 4.93 -23.68
C LYS A 130 6.95 5.00 -22.42
N TYR A 131 7.20 3.87 -21.77
CA TYR A 131 8.08 3.81 -20.62
C TYR A 131 9.52 4.07 -21.05
N ASP A 132 10.17 5.05 -20.42
CA ASP A 132 11.58 5.34 -20.64
C ASP A 132 12.45 4.28 -19.94
N LYS A 133 13.08 3.42 -20.73
CA LYS A 133 13.96 2.36 -20.25
C LYS A 133 15.26 2.89 -19.63
N ALA A 134 15.53 4.21 -19.70
CA ALA A 134 16.67 4.84 -19.04
C ALA A 134 16.43 5.11 -17.54
N PHE A 135 15.21 4.97 -17.02
CA PHE A 135 14.97 5.11 -15.59
C PHE A 135 15.61 3.95 -14.81
N PRO A 136 16.45 4.22 -13.80
CA PRO A 136 17.15 3.18 -13.07
C PRO A 136 16.23 2.45 -12.08
N ILE A 137 16.52 1.18 -11.86
CA ILE A 137 15.99 0.39 -10.75
C ILE A 137 17.20 -0.02 -9.90
N ILE A 138 17.23 0.39 -8.64
CA ILE A 138 18.35 0.09 -7.74
C ILE A 138 17.96 -1.11 -6.88
N VAL A 139 18.80 -2.13 -6.87
CA VAL A 139 18.56 -3.38 -6.15
C VAL A 139 19.76 -3.77 -5.29
N MET A 140 19.52 -4.65 -4.32
CA MET A 140 20.53 -5.32 -3.51
C MET A 140 20.16 -6.79 -3.36
N GLU A 141 21.16 -7.66 -3.18
CA GLU A 141 20.93 -9.08 -2.87
C GLU A 141 20.19 -9.23 -1.54
N ALA A 142 19.09 -10.01 -1.53
CA ALA A 142 18.26 -10.14 -0.33
C ALA A 142 19.00 -10.81 0.84
N SER A 143 19.90 -11.75 0.55
CA SER A 143 20.72 -12.41 1.57
C SER A 143 21.55 -11.42 2.40
N LYS A 144 22.17 -10.44 1.76
CA LYS A 144 22.98 -9.40 2.43
C LYS A 144 22.14 -8.55 3.37
N LEU A 145 20.91 -8.22 2.97
CA LEU A 145 19.97 -7.45 3.79
C LEU A 145 19.51 -8.22 5.04
N ILE A 146 19.20 -9.51 4.88
CA ILE A 146 18.82 -10.35 6.03
C ILE A 146 20.02 -10.52 6.97
N GLU A 147 21.24 -10.68 6.45
CA GLU A 147 22.48 -10.72 7.24
C GLU A 147 22.72 -9.40 8.02
N ALA A 148 22.39 -8.26 7.42
CA ALA A 148 22.41 -6.95 8.06
C ALA A 148 21.25 -6.71 9.06
N GLY A 149 20.37 -7.70 9.25
CA GLY A 149 19.28 -7.65 10.23
C GLY A 149 18.01 -6.95 9.74
N TYR A 150 17.85 -6.75 8.42
CA TYR A 150 16.59 -6.26 7.86
C TYR A 150 15.61 -7.41 7.66
N THR A 151 14.34 -7.14 7.96
CA THR A 151 13.24 -8.02 7.53
C THR A 151 12.95 -7.77 6.06
N VAL A 152 13.04 -8.81 5.25
CA VAL A 152 12.78 -8.78 3.81
C VAL A 152 11.50 -9.56 3.53
N THR A 153 10.64 -9.03 2.66
CA THR A 153 9.41 -9.69 2.24
C THR A 153 9.40 -9.91 0.73
N ASP A 154 8.67 -10.92 0.25
CA ASP A 154 8.35 -11.06 -1.16
C ASP A 154 7.41 -9.94 -1.65
N ILE A 155 7.02 -9.99 -2.94
CA ILE A 155 6.12 -9.02 -3.58
C ILE A 155 4.72 -8.97 -2.94
N ASN A 156 4.30 -10.00 -2.21
CA ASN A 156 3.00 -10.10 -1.53
C ASN A 156 3.10 -9.82 -0.02
N GLY A 157 4.29 -9.54 0.51
CA GLY A 157 4.51 -9.20 1.91
C GLY A 157 4.81 -10.40 2.83
N LYS A 158 5.03 -11.60 2.29
CA LYS A 158 5.50 -12.75 3.10
C LYS A 158 6.97 -12.55 3.46
N GLU A 159 7.32 -12.64 4.74
CA GLU A 159 8.71 -12.59 5.19
C GLU A 159 9.52 -13.76 4.62
N LEU A 160 10.75 -13.45 4.17
CA LEU A 160 11.67 -14.42 3.60
C LEU A 160 12.63 -14.98 4.66
N THR A 161 12.92 -16.28 4.53
CA THR A 161 14.01 -16.94 5.25
C THR A 161 15.36 -16.65 4.61
N LYS A 162 16.46 -16.93 5.33
CA LYS A 162 17.83 -16.78 4.80
C LYS A 162 18.08 -17.68 3.59
N GLU A 163 17.47 -18.86 3.58
CA GLU A 163 17.60 -19.85 2.53
C GLU A 163 16.89 -19.41 1.24
N GLU A 164 15.65 -18.89 1.37
CA GLU A 164 14.88 -18.38 0.23
C GLU A 164 15.54 -17.15 -0.42
N ALA A 165 16.20 -16.30 0.38
CA ALA A 165 16.69 -15.00 -0.04
C ALA A 165 17.75 -15.01 -1.17
N LYS A 166 18.44 -16.12 -1.42
CA LYS A 166 19.48 -16.20 -2.47
C LYS A 166 18.93 -15.97 -3.88
N ASP A 167 17.66 -16.26 -4.08
CA ASP A 167 16.98 -16.14 -5.36
C ASP A 167 16.35 -14.75 -5.57
N TYR A 168 16.48 -13.83 -4.61
CA TYR A 168 15.75 -12.57 -4.62
C TYR A 168 16.67 -11.35 -4.75
N PHE A 169 16.23 -10.41 -5.58
CA PHE A 169 16.66 -9.02 -5.50
C PHE A 169 15.67 -8.21 -4.68
N VAL A 170 16.19 -7.42 -3.74
CA VAL A 170 15.42 -6.42 -3.01
C VAL A 170 15.46 -5.11 -3.77
N ILE A 171 14.28 -4.60 -4.14
CA ILE A 171 14.16 -3.30 -4.82
C ILE A 171 14.27 -2.18 -3.80
N LEU A 172 15.33 -1.38 -3.89
CA LEU A 172 15.57 -0.22 -3.03
C LEU A 172 14.98 1.06 -3.63
N ASP A 173 15.17 1.27 -4.94
CA ASP A 173 14.48 2.30 -5.72
C ASP A 173 13.85 1.70 -6.98
N GLY A 174 12.68 2.21 -7.37
CA GLY A 174 11.90 1.71 -8.48
C GLY A 174 10.86 0.66 -8.10
N GLN A 175 10.37 0.66 -6.86
CA GLN A 175 9.37 -0.29 -6.37
C GLN A 175 8.10 -0.31 -7.24
N HIS A 176 7.49 0.85 -7.50
CA HIS A 176 6.31 0.96 -8.37
C HIS A 176 6.55 0.44 -9.79
N ARG A 177 7.75 0.72 -10.34
CA ARG A 177 8.14 0.32 -11.70
C ARG A 177 8.32 -1.20 -11.76
N SER A 178 9.02 -1.76 -10.79
CA SER A 178 9.28 -3.20 -10.68
C SER A 178 7.99 -3.99 -10.48
N THR A 179 7.08 -3.51 -9.63
CA THR A 179 5.75 -4.13 -9.45
C THR A 179 4.92 -4.06 -10.74
N ALA A 180 4.96 -2.94 -11.47
CA ALA A 180 4.26 -2.81 -12.76
C ALA A 180 4.79 -3.83 -13.78
N PHE A 181 6.11 -3.93 -13.95
CA PHE A 181 6.70 -4.96 -14.81
C PHE A 181 6.32 -6.37 -14.37
N ALA A 182 6.43 -6.68 -13.08
CA ALA A 182 6.10 -8.00 -12.56
C ALA A 182 4.64 -8.40 -12.84
N LYS A 183 3.68 -7.49 -12.61
CA LYS A 183 2.27 -7.75 -12.91
C LYS A 183 2.02 -8.02 -14.39
N LEU A 184 2.65 -7.23 -15.27
CA LEU A 184 2.52 -7.39 -16.71
C LEU A 184 3.18 -8.68 -17.21
N ILE A 185 4.40 -8.97 -16.77
CA ILE A 185 5.12 -10.20 -17.15
C ILE A 185 4.36 -11.44 -16.66
N ALA A 186 3.79 -11.38 -15.45
CA ALA A 186 3.04 -12.49 -14.87
C ALA A 186 1.79 -12.87 -15.67
N THR A 187 1.26 -12.01 -16.56
CA THR A 187 0.16 -12.41 -17.45
C THR A 187 0.61 -13.33 -18.57
N GLY A 188 1.91 -13.35 -18.89
CA GLY A 188 2.47 -14.06 -20.03
C GLY A 188 2.38 -13.29 -21.36
N GLU A 189 1.78 -12.09 -21.35
CA GLU A 189 1.63 -11.26 -22.56
C GLU A 189 2.83 -10.34 -22.82
N TYR A 190 3.72 -10.18 -21.83
CA TYR A 190 4.86 -9.27 -21.89
C TYR A 190 6.19 -10.03 -21.81
N GLN A 191 7.21 -9.49 -22.49
CA GLN A 191 8.57 -10.03 -22.41
C GLN A 191 9.04 -10.08 -20.95
N ASN A 192 9.55 -11.22 -20.51
CA ASN A 192 10.14 -11.37 -19.18
C ASN A 192 11.49 -10.64 -19.09
N LEU A 193 11.45 -9.30 -18.98
CA LEU A 193 12.63 -8.43 -18.89
C LEU A 193 12.31 -7.15 -18.10
N ILE A 194 13.07 -6.91 -17.03
CA ILE A 194 13.08 -5.68 -16.25
C ILE A 194 14.34 -4.89 -16.64
N PRO A 195 14.22 -3.70 -17.26
CA PRO A 195 15.36 -2.98 -17.83
C PRO A 195 16.11 -2.13 -16.79
N ASN A 196 17.39 -1.86 -17.09
CA ASN A 196 18.22 -0.82 -16.45
C ASN A 196 18.33 -0.94 -14.92
N VAL A 197 18.77 -2.11 -14.49
CA VAL A 197 18.89 -2.50 -13.09
C VAL A 197 20.32 -2.30 -12.64
N HIS A 198 20.52 -1.69 -11.48
CA HIS A 198 21.84 -1.46 -10.89
C HIS A 198 21.88 -2.16 -9.54
N VAL A 199 22.82 -3.11 -9.39
CA VAL A 199 23.02 -3.85 -8.14
C VAL A 199 24.01 -3.05 -7.29
N ARG A 200 23.62 -2.66 -6.08
CA ARG A 200 24.47 -1.89 -5.17
C ARG A 200 24.58 -2.55 -3.80
N ASP A 201 25.79 -2.50 -3.25
CA ASP A 201 26.04 -2.87 -1.86
C ASP A 201 26.00 -1.61 -0.99
N ILE A 202 24.92 -1.45 -0.24
CA ILE A 202 24.67 -0.28 0.62
C ILE A 202 24.84 -0.69 2.08
N GLU A 203 25.72 -0.01 2.80
CA GLU A 203 26.03 -0.30 4.20
C GLU A 203 24.86 0.04 5.13
N ASN A 204 24.34 1.27 5.04
CA ASN A 204 23.17 1.72 5.81
C ASN A 204 21.95 1.91 4.90
N VAL A 205 21.18 0.84 4.72
CA VAL A 205 20.00 0.86 3.84
C VAL A 205 18.91 1.77 4.39
N GLY A 206 18.79 1.92 5.70
CA GLY A 206 17.81 2.83 6.31
C GLY A 206 18.07 4.29 5.92
N GLU A 207 19.32 4.74 6.09
CA GLU A 207 19.76 6.09 5.71
C GLU A 207 19.66 6.32 4.20
N TYR A 208 20.14 5.37 3.39
CA TYR A 208 20.00 5.43 1.94
C TYR A 208 18.53 5.59 1.51
N LEU A 209 17.64 4.77 2.09
CA LEU A 209 16.22 4.87 1.81
C LEU A 209 15.66 6.22 2.26
N VAL A 210 16.13 6.84 3.34
CA VAL A 210 15.69 8.19 3.72
C VAL A 210 16.18 9.25 2.72
N ASP A 211 17.44 9.18 2.30
CA ASP A 211 18.07 10.17 1.43
C ASP A 211 17.45 10.22 0.03
N ILE A 212 17.32 9.07 -0.65
CA ILE A 212 16.73 9.01 -2.01
C ILE A 212 15.32 9.60 -2.05
N ASN A 213 14.65 9.51 -0.92
CA ASN A 213 13.26 9.78 -0.76
C ASN A 213 12.97 11.20 -0.30
N ASN A 214 13.87 11.79 0.49
CA ASN A 214 13.88 13.23 0.77
C ASN A 214 14.17 14.04 -0.49
N VAL A 215 15.03 13.54 -1.40
CA VAL A 215 15.37 14.20 -2.66
C VAL A 215 14.31 13.95 -3.76
N GLY A 216 13.56 12.85 -3.68
CA GLY A 216 12.47 12.49 -4.59
C GLY A 216 11.17 13.27 -4.39
N SER A 217 10.06 12.80 -4.99
CA SER A 217 8.73 13.41 -4.83
C SER A 217 8.37 13.60 -3.35
N SER A 218 7.71 14.71 -3.00
CA SER A 218 7.33 15.02 -1.61
C SER A 218 6.66 13.82 -0.92
N TRP A 219 7.28 13.41 0.18
CA TRP A 219 6.80 12.35 1.05
C TRP A 219 5.66 12.85 1.91
N ASP A 220 4.59 12.06 1.96
CA ASP A 220 3.54 12.32 2.95
C ASP A 220 4.01 11.88 4.35
N LYS A 221 3.21 12.23 5.37
CA LYS A 221 3.54 11.89 6.75
C LYS A 221 3.51 10.38 7.01
N LYS A 222 2.73 9.62 6.24
CA LYS A 222 2.66 8.16 6.37
C LYS A 222 3.97 7.53 5.92
N ASP A 223 4.44 7.90 4.71
CA ASP A 223 5.71 7.45 4.14
C ASP A 223 6.86 7.67 5.13
N ARG A 224 6.93 8.88 5.71
CA ARG A 224 7.98 9.28 6.67
C ARG A 224 7.95 8.46 7.97
N LEU A 225 6.77 8.19 8.53
CA LEU A 225 6.66 7.42 9.77
C LEU A 225 7.00 5.94 9.59
N ILE A 226 6.59 5.36 8.46
CA ILE A 226 6.91 3.97 8.14
C ILE A 226 8.43 3.80 8.02
N VAL A 227 9.10 4.67 7.25
CA VAL A 227 10.56 4.57 7.05
C VAL A 227 11.33 4.91 8.33
N ALA A 228 10.82 5.80 9.19
CA ALA A 228 11.45 6.07 10.49
C ALA A 228 11.58 4.82 11.38
N SER A 229 10.76 3.79 11.19
CA SER A 229 10.91 2.52 11.90
C SER A 229 12.20 1.76 11.51
N LEU A 230 12.72 1.98 10.30
CA LEU A 230 13.97 1.37 9.83
C LEU A 230 15.20 2.04 10.42
N THR A 231 15.14 3.36 10.65
CA THR A 231 16.29 4.15 11.10
C THR A 231 16.40 4.21 12.62
N THR A 232 15.27 4.24 13.33
CA THR A 232 15.26 4.32 14.82
C THR A 232 15.31 2.96 15.49
N LYS A 233 14.77 1.91 14.86
CA LYS A 233 14.45 0.61 15.48
C LYS A 233 13.65 0.72 16.80
N ASP A 234 13.01 1.86 17.04
CA ASP A 234 12.21 2.13 18.24
C ASP A 234 10.85 1.41 18.12
N GLU A 235 10.46 0.71 19.19
CA GLU A 235 9.24 -0.11 19.24
C GLU A 235 7.98 0.69 18.92
N LEU A 236 7.91 1.98 19.31
CA LEU A 236 6.80 2.86 18.96
C LEU A 236 6.68 3.02 17.45
N PHE A 237 7.77 3.30 16.74
CA PHE A 237 7.74 3.50 15.30
C PHE A 237 7.45 2.20 14.55
N GLN A 238 7.88 1.05 15.08
CA GLN A 238 7.53 -0.27 14.54
C GLN A 238 6.02 -0.54 14.64
N ASN A 239 5.43 -0.38 15.83
CA ASN A 239 3.99 -0.55 16.04
C ASN A 239 3.18 0.46 15.20
N VAL A 240 3.64 1.71 15.10
CA VAL A 240 2.99 2.72 14.26
C VAL A 240 3.06 2.34 12.78
N ALA A 241 4.20 1.84 12.30
CA ALA A 241 4.34 1.38 10.92
C ALA A 241 3.36 0.24 10.60
N GLU A 242 3.15 -0.69 11.53
CA GLU A 242 2.15 -1.76 11.40
C GLU A 242 0.73 -1.20 11.23
N LEU A 243 0.31 -0.27 12.10
CA LEU A 243 -1.00 0.39 11.95
C LEU A 243 -1.13 1.14 10.63
N LEU A 244 -0.09 1.84 10.20
CA LEU A 244 -0.09 2.57 8.95
C LEU A 244 -0.23 1.64 7.73
N ASN A 245 0.38 0.44 7.81
CA ASN A 245 0.25 -0.60 6.79
C ASN A 245 -1.17 -1.20 6.79
N GLU A 246 -1.83 -1.33 7.95
CA GLU A 246 -3.24 -1.71 8.04
C GLU A 246 -4.23 -0.64 7.51
N GLY A 247 -3.76 0.59 7.29
CA GLY A 247 -4.55 1.69 6.72
C GLY A 247 -4.95 2.77 7.73
N PHE A 248 -4.35 2.79 8.92
CA PHE A 248 -4.58 3.88 9.87
C PHE A 248 -4.01 5.21 9.37
N ASN A 249 -4.64 6.29 9.81
CA ASN A 249 -4.19 7.65 9.65
C ASN A 249 -2.97 7.89 10.56
N PRO A 250 -1.89 8.51 10.05
CA PRO A 250 -0.68 8.85 10.81
C PRO A 250 -0.92 9.51 12.16
N SER A 251 -1.84 10.47 12.21
CA SER A 251 -2.10 11.23 13.42
C SER A 251 -2.88 10.44 14.45
N THR A 252 -3.72 9.50 14.03
CA THR A 252 -4.47 8.62 14.92
C THR A 252 -3.58 7.48 15.42
N ALA A 253 -2.76 6.87 14.57
CA ALA A 253 -1.82 5.82 14.96
C ALA A 253 -0.89 6.28 16.09
N MET A 254 -0.28 7.48 15.97
CA MET A 254 0.53 8.04 17.06
C MET A 254 -0.29 8.35 18.31
N LEU A 255 -1.52 8.84 18.14
CA LEU A 255 -2.39 9.22 19.25
C LEU A 255 -2.79 8.00 20.10
N ILE A 256 -3.00 6.84 19.48
CA ILE A 256 -3.32 5.59 20.17
C ILE A 256 -2.21 5.20 21.15
N TYR A 257 -0.94 5.32 20.74
CA TYR A 257 0.17 4.88 21.57
C TYR A 257 0.75 5.95 22.51
N THR A 258 0.61 7.22 22.18
CA THR A 258 1.31 8.29 22.93
C THR A 258 0.36 9.32 23.56
N GLY A 259 -0.93 9.27 23.25
CA GLY A 259 -1.90 10.28 23.66
C GLY A 259 -1.69 11.66 23.03
N LYS A 260 -0.67 11.84 22.18
CA LYS A 260 -0.40 13.10 21.44
C LYS A 260 0.01 12.82 19.99
N SER A 261 -0.06 13.84 19.15
CA SER A 261 0.57 13.78 17.82
C SER A 261 2.03 14.21 17.92
N ILE A 262 2.90 13.64 17.09
CA ILE A 262 4.28 14.12 16.96
C ILE A 262 4.41 15.17 15.84
N SER A 263 5.31 16.13 16.09
CA SER A 263 5.64 17.20 15.15
C SER A 263 6.51 16.69 14.00
N ASP A 264 6.51 17.41 12.88
CA ASP A 264 7.35 17.03 11.73
C ASP A 264 8.85 17.16 12.03
N LYS A 265 9.23 18.01 12.99
CA LYS A 265 10.60 18.10 13.50
C LYS A 265 11.02 16.80 14.20
N GLN A 266 10.13 16.20 14.99
CA GLN A 266 10.39 14.92 15.66
C GLN A 266 10.46 13.77 14.65
N VAL A 267 9.57 13.76 13.66
CA VAL A 267 9.64 12.79 12.55
C VAL A 267 10.97 12.90 11.80
N ASN A 268 11.45 14.12 11.53
CA ASN A 268 12.75 14.32 10.87
C ASN A 268 13.94 13.81 11.70
N LYS A 269 13.88 13.95 13.03
CA LYS A 269 14.89 13.35 13.91
C LYS A 269 14.86 11.82 13.83
N ALA A 270 13.66 11.24 13.90
CA ALA A 270 13.46 9.81 13.76
C ALA A 270 14.06 9.27 12.44
N LEU A 271 13.78 9.94 11.32
CA LEU A 271 14.33 9.60 10.00
C LEU A 271 15.86 9.64 9.95
N LYS A 272 16.51 10.42 10.79
CA LYS A 272 17.98 10.48 10.88
C LYS A 272 18.57 9.51 11.90
N GLY A 273 17.73 8.70 12.56
CA GLY A 273 18.15 7.86 13.68
C GLY A 273 18.55 8.67 14.92
N GLU A 274 18.21 9.95 14.98
CA GLU A 274 18.50 10.82 16.13
C GLU A 274 17.52 10.51 17.29
N GLU A 275 17.98 10.71 18.53
CA GLU A 275 17.14 10.59 19.72
C GLU A 275 15.96 11.57 19.70
N ILE A 276 14.76 11.05 20.00
CA ILE A 276 13.51 11.79 19.91
C ILE A 276 13.05 12.17 21.31
N THR A 277 13.12 13.47 21.61
CA THR A 277 12.49 14.02 22.81
C THR A 277 10.99 14.22 22.56
N PHE A 278 10.14 13.50 23.30
CA PHE A 278 8.69 13.69 23.26
C PHE A 278 8.25 14.92 24.07
N PRO A 279 7.08 15.52 23.77
CA PRO A 279 6.55 16.63 24.57
C PRO A 279 6.31 16.19 26.03
N ASN A 280 6.45 17.12 26.98
CA ASN A 280 6.23 16.83 28.40
C ASN A 280 4.89 16.12 28.66
N GLY A 281 4.94 15.09 29.52
CA GLY A 281 3.79 14.27 29.89
C GLY A 281 3.32 13.30 28.79
N VAL A 282 4.12 13.04 27.76
CA VAL A 282 3.90 11.89 26.86
C VAL A 282 4.46 10.64 27.51
N GLU A 283 3.60 9.64 27.61
CA GLU A 283 3.95 8.29 28.04
C GLU A 283 3.65 7.36 26.87
N ILE A 284 4.61 6.53 26.47
CA ILE A 284 4.45 5.56 25.39
C ILE A 284 3.76 4.33 25.97
N LYS A 285 2.53 4.05 25.53
CA LYS A 285 1.69 2.96 26.03
C LYS A 285 1.30 1.99 24.91
N ILE A 286 2.29 1.21 24.45
CA ILE A 286 2.10 0.25 23.34
C ILE A 286 1.03 -0.79 23.69
N GLU A 287 1.14 -1.46 24.83
CA GLU A 287 0.19 -2.49 25.26
C GLU A 287 -1.25 -1.97 25.37
N ARG A 288 -1.41 -0.79 25.98
CA ARG A 288 -2.72 -0.11 26.07
C ARG A 288 -3.30 0.16 24.69
N GLY A 289 -2.49 0.68 23.77
CA GLY A 289 -2.91 0.97 22.41
C GLY A 289 -3.31 -0.28 21.65
N ASN A 290 -2.53 -1.35 21.76
CA ASN A 290 -2.82 -2.65 21.15
C ASN A 290 -4.11 -3.26 21.72
N ASN A 291 -4.32 -3.16 23.05
CA ASN A 291 -5.56 -3.60 23.68
C ASN A 291 -6.79 -2.84 23.15
N PHE A 292 -6.69 -1.51 23.04
CA PHE A 292 -7.76 -0.69 22.45
C PHE A 292 -8.12 -1.15 21.03
N ILE A 293 -7.13 -1.34 20.16
CA ILE A 293 -7.33 -1.76 18.78
C ILE A 293 -7.97 -3.15 18.71
N ASN A 294 -7.45 -4.09 19.50
CA ASN A 294 -7.95 -5.47 19.51
C ASN A 294 -9.41 -5.54 19.97
N LEU A 295 -9.78 -4.79 21.00
CA LEU A 295 -11.17 -4.75 21.46
C LEU A 295 -12.10 -4.03 20.47
N CYS A 296 -11.64 -2.96 19.81
CA CYS A 296 -12.39 -2.35 18.70
C CYS A 296 -12.62 -3.35 17.55
N LYS A 297 -11.58 -4.09 17.14
CA LYS A 297 -11.70 -5.14 16.12
C LYS A 297 -12.66 -6.25 16.57
N ALA A 298 -12.61 -6.66 17.83
CA ALA A 298 -13.54 -7.64 18.41
C ALA A 298 -14.99 -7.13 18.46
N ALA A 299 -15.19 -5.81 18.56
CA ALA A 299 -16.48 -5.15 18.44
C ALA A 299 -16.91 -4.91 16.97
N ASN A 300 -16.32 -5.64 16.02
CA ASN A 300 -16.64 -5.59 14.60
C ASN A 300 -16.43 -4.18 13.97
N MET A 301 -15.50 -3.40 14.52
CA MET A 301 -15.07 -2.14 13.93
C MET A 301 -13.98 -2.40 12.89
N SER A 302 -14.24 -2.03 11.63
CA SER A 302 -13.18 -2.07 10.61
C SER A 302 -12.16 -0.94 10.82
N VAL A 303 -10.95 -1.10 10.27
CA VAL A 303 -9.88 -0.08 10.35
C VAL A 303 -10.36 1.30 9.89
N SER A 304 -11.27 1.35 8.92
CA SER A 304 -11.86 2.59 8.39
C SER A 304 -12.62 3.41 9.45
N PHE A 305 -13.07 2.76 10.54
CA PHE A 305 -13.66 3.42 11.71
C PHE A 305 -12.61 3.72 12.76
N ILE A 306 -11.84 2.72 13.19
CA ILE A 306 -10.86 2.85 14.30
C ILE A 306 -9.86 3.98 14.01
N THR A 307 -9.49 4.15 12.74
CA THR A 307 -8.58 5.21 12.31
C THR A 307 -9.13 6.63 12.50
N LYS A 308 -10.43 6.81 12.73
CA LYS A 308 -11.01 8.14 12.90
C LYS A 308 -10.68 8.65 14.30
N ARG A 309 -10.12 9.86 14.34
CA ARG A 309 -9.52 10.46 15.54
C ARG A 309 -10.45 10.52 16.75
N TYR A 310 -11.76 10.68 16.53
CA TYR A 310 -12.74 10.82 17.60
C TYR A 310 -12.89 9.55 18.45
N PHE A 311 -12.76 8.33 17.90
CA PHE A 311 -12.89 7.10 18.69
C PHE A 311 -11.86 7.00 19.82
N ILE A 312 -10.58 7.17 19.49
CA ILE A 312 -9.51 7.13 20.51
C ILE A 312 -9.57 8.34 21.46
N LYS A 313 -9.98 9.51 20.97
CA LYS A 313 -10.16 10.70 21.82
C LYS A 313 -11.27 10.48 22.84
N ASP A 314 -12.42 10.01 22.39
CA ASP A 314 -13.58 9.72 23.23
C ASP A 314 -13.25 8.64 24.25
N PHE A 315 -12.59 7.55 23.81
CA PHE A 315 -12.10 6.52 24.73
C PHE A 315 -11.18 7.09 25.81
N ASN A 316 -10.18 7.90 25.42
CA ASN A 316 -9.27 8.53 26.38
C ASN A 316 -9.99 9.53 27.31
N SER A 317 -10.98 10.27 26.80
CA SER A 317 -11.82 11.17 27.60
C SER A 317 -12.67 10.39 28.61
N TYR A 318 -13.25 9.27 28.17
CA TYR A 318 -14.05 8.39 29.01
C TYR A 318 -13.21 7.75 30.11
N ALA A 319 -12.03 7.20 29.78
CA ALA A 319 -11.08 6.67 30.75
C ALA A 319 -10.66 7.72 31.79
N LYS A 320 -10.44 8.96 31.36
CA LYS A 320 -10.09 10.07 32.25
C LYS A 320 -11.24 10.49 33.19
N SER A 321 -12.48 10.40 32.73
CA SER A 321 -13.66 10.79 33.53
C SER A 321 -14.17 9.69 34.45
N THR A 322 -13.77 8.43 34.19
CA THR A 322 -14.17 7.24 34.96
C THR A 322 -12.92 6.57 35.52
N SER A 323 -12.45 5.51 34.86
CA SER A 323 -11.16 4.86 35.09
C SER A 323 -10.74 4.11 33.82
N GLU A 324 -9.46 3.73 33.76
CA GLU A 324 -8.93 2.96 32.64
C GLU A 324 -9.60 1.58 32.56
N GLU A 325 -9.79 0.94 33.72
CA GLU A 325 -10.43 -0.36 33.88
C GLU A 325 -11.88 -0.32 33.39
N GLN A 326 -12.66 0.67 33.82
CA GLN A 326 -14.05 0.82 33.39
C GLN A 326 -14.17 1.12 31.90
N ALA A 327 -13.29 1.95 31.34
CA ALA A 327 -13.31 2.25 29.91
C ALA A 327 -13.02 1.00 29.07
N PHE A 328 -12.06 0.17 29.47
CA PHE A 328 -11.77 -1.09 28.79
C PHE A 328 -12.86 -2.13 29.00
N GLU A 329 -13.48 -2.20 30.17
CA GLU A 329 -14.64 -3.06 30.42
C GLU A 329 -15.80 -2.70 29.48
N ALA A 330 -16.12 -1.41 29.38
CA ALA A 330 -17.12 -0.89 28.46
C ALA A 330 -16.85 -1.28 27.00
N LEU A 331 -15.61 -1.06 26.56
CA LEU A 331 -15.17 -1.37 25.20
C LEU A 331 -15.24 -2.88 24.92
N ASN A 332 -14.85 -3.72 25.88
CA ASN A 332 -14.92 -5.17 25.74
C ASN A 332 -16.36 -5.69 25.67
N LYS A 333 -17.32 -5.09 26.38
CA LYS A 333 -18.74 -5.45 26.28
C LYS A 333 -19.35 -5.14 24.91
N LEU A 334 -18.79 -4.23 24.12
CA LEU A 334 -19.31 -3.90 22.78
C LEU A 334 -19.38 -5.10 21.83
N LYS A 335 -18.53 -6.12 22.02
CA LYS A 335 -18.58 -7.37 21.23
C LYS A 335 -19.88 -8.16 21.42
N GLU A 336 -20.59 -7.93 22.53
CA GLU A 336 -21.83 -8.63 22.88
C GLU A 336 -23.07 -7.90 22.30
N LEU A 337 -22.91 -6.64 21.89
CA LEU A 337 -24.01 -5.79 21.40
C LEU A 337 -24.28 -5.92 19.90
N ASN A 338 -23.54 -6.79 19.19
CA ASN A 338 -23.73 -7.11 17.77
C ASN A 338 -23.79 -5.87 16.84
N TYR A 339 -23.02 -4.84 17.17
CA TYR A 339 -22.90 -3.66 16.32
C TYR A 339 -22.38 -4.01 14.92
N THR A 340 -22.94 -3.32 13.93
CA THR A 340 -22.61 -3.47 12.51
C THR A 340 -21.96 -2.22 11.96
N GLU A 341 -21.44 -2.28 10.74
CA GLU A 341 -20.95 -1.08 10.05
C GLU A 341 -21.97 0.07 9.97
N LYS A 342 -23.28 -0.25 9.96
CA LYS A 342 -24.31 0.80 9.91
C LYS A 342 -24.31 1.62 11.19
N ASP A 343 -24.15 0.96 12.32
CA ASP A 343 -24.13 1.61 13.63
C ASP A 343 -22.87 2.48 13.78
N TRP A 344 -21.71 1.97 13.37
CA TRP A 344 -20.46 2.73 13.39
C TRP A 344 -20.44 3.93 12.44
N LYS A 345 -21.30 3.95 11.41
CA LYS A 345 -21.49 5.10 10.52
C LYS A 345 -22.31 6.22 11.18
N GLU A 346 -23.09 5.92 12.21
CA GLU A 346 -23.83 6.95 12.94
C GLU A 346 -22.97 7.72 13.93
N VAL A 347 -21.82 7.17 14.37
CA VAL A 347 -20.81 7.88 15.15
C VAL A 347 -20.11 8.90 14.25
N LYS A 348 -20.41 10.18 14.42
CA LYS A 348 -19.98 11.26 13.51
C LYS A 348 -19.10 12.31 14.19
N GLU A 349 -19.24 12.49 15.49
CA GLU A 349 -18.56 13.56 16.22
C GLU A 349 -18.01 13.12 17.58
N GLU A 350 -17.28 14.03 18.23
CA GLU A 350 -16.72 13.80 19.56
C GLU A 350 -17.86 13.65 20.58
N ASN A 351 -17.68 12.73 21.53
CA ASN A 351 -18.63 12.25 22.55
C ASN A 351 -19.65 11.19 22.10
N ASP A 352 -19.92 11.00 20.80
CA ASP A 352 -20.84 9.95 20.35
C ASP A 352 -20.40 8.56 20.83
N PHE A 353 -19.09 8.30 20.79
CA PHE A 353 -18.55 7.01 21.21
C PHE A 353 -18.58 6.84 22.73
N ILE A 354 -18.49 7.94 23.49
CA ILE A 354 -18.64 7.90 24.96
C ILE A 354 -20.03 7.40 25.33
N GLU A 355 -21.08 7.87 24.66
CA GLU A 355 -22.45 7.44 24.92
C GLU A 355 -22.65 5.95 24.58
N ILE A 356 -21.98 5.44 23.55
CA ILE A 356 -21.97 4.02 23.23
C ILE A 356 -21.28 3.21 24.34
N LEU A 357 -20.12 3.67 24.82
CA LEU A 357 -19.39 3.00 25.91
C LEU A 357 -20.22 2.95 27.20
N LYS A 358 -20.90 4.04 27.56
CA LYS A 358 -21.79 4.08 28.74
C LYS A 358 -22.91 3.05 28.63
N LYS A 359 -23.62 3.03 27.50
CA LYS A 359 -24.70 2.06 27.23
C LYS A 359 -24.20 0.62 27.29
N ALA A 360 -22.96 0.38 26.86
CA ALA A 360 -22.37 -0.95 26.91
C ALA A 360 -22.12 -1.44 28.33
N LEU A 361 -21.77 -0.57 29.28
CA LEU A 361 -21.63 -0.97 30.68
C LEU A 361 -22.97 -1.29 31.35
N GLU A 362 -24.02 -0.58 30.96
CA GLU A 362 -25.38 -0.75 31.48
C GLU A 362 -26.09 -2.01 30.95
N ALA A 363 -25.66 -2.52 29.80
CA ALA A 363 -26.08 -3.80 29.23
C ALA A 363 -25.38 -4.98 29.91
#